data_AF-A0A182E531-F1
#
_entry.id   AF-A0A182E531-F1
#
_cell.length_a   1.000
_cell.length_b   1.000
_cell.length_c   1.000
_cell.angle_alpha   90.00
_cell.angle_beta   90.00
_cell.angle_gamma   90.00
#
_symmetry.space_group_name_H-M   'P 1'
#
loop_
_entity.id
_entity.type
_entity.pdbx_description
1 polymer ?
#
loop_
_entity_poly.entity_id
_entity_poly.type
_entity_poly.pdbx_seq_one_letter_code
_entity_poly.pdbx_strand_id
1 'polypeptide(L)'
;MENIAVFAVIVSIISTTWAQAPLSYFQRPDMANTNTRCIACTRAAAFRTSIDGQDTIAQCSSGNDVKDRCQGCCEIYAMYNGRQKVEAASFPGKDGSCICCITC
;
A
#
# COMPACT_ATOMS: atom_id res chain seq x y z
N MET A 1 -25.84 20.55 43.74
CA MET A 1 -24.56 19.98 43.23
C MET A 1 -24.76 18.67 42.47
N GLU A 2 -25.90 17.97 42.57
CA GLU A 2 -26.18 16.73 41.81
C GLU A 2 -26.24 16.91 40.28
N ASN A 3 -26.83 17.99 39.78
CA ASN A 3 -27.01 18.16 38.33
C ASN A 3 -25.70 18.33 37.55
N ILE A 4 -24.64 18.83 38.18
CA ILE A 4 -23.34 19.06 37.51
C ILE A 4 -22.59 17.73 37.33
N ALA A 5 -22.72 16.81 38.29
CA ALA A 5 -22.12 15.48 38.21
C ALA A 5 -22.75 14.64 37.09
N VAL A 6 -24.07 14.72 36.92
CA VAL A 6 -24.79 14.00 35.86
C VAL A 6 -24.36 14.48 34.46
N PHE A 7 -24.22 15.80 34.26
CA PHE A 7 -23.75 16.34 32.99
C PHE A 7 -22.31 15.93 32.65
N ALA A 8 -21.41 15.88 33.64
CA ALA A 8 -20.02 15.47 33.43
C ALA A 8 -19.88 13.98 33.01
N VAL A 9 -20.74 13.10 33.54
CA VAL A 9 -20.78 11.69 33.15
C VAL A 9 -21.32 11.52 31.73
N ILE A 10 -22.32 12.30 31.33
CA ILE A 10 -22.89 12.22 29.97
C ILE A 10 -21.87 12.68 28.92
N VAL A 11 -21.13 13.76 29.18
CA VAL A 11 -20.13 14.31 28.23
C VAL A 11 -18.93 13.36 28.05
N SER A 12 -18.52 12.65 29.11
CA SER A 12 -17.41 11.70 29.05
C SER A 12 -17.74 10.41 28.28
N ILE A 13 -19.01 9.99 28.23
CA ILE A 13 -19.43 8.80 27.45
C ILE A 13 -19.48 9.09 25.94
N ILE A 14 -19.81 10.32 25.53
CA ILE A 14 -19.94 10.67 24.09
C ILE A 14 -18.56 10.78 23.40
N SER A 15 -17.50 10.98 24.19
CA SER A 15 -16.16 11.31 23.67
C SER A 15 -15.36 10.11 23.13
N THR A 16 -15.82 8.86 23.30
CA THR A 16 -15.05 7.66 22.97
C THR A 16 -15.40 7.02 21.62
N THR A 17 -16.31 7.59 20.83
CA THR A 17 -16.81 6.95 19.60
C THR A 17 -16.07 7.36 18.31
N TRP A 18 -15.03 8.19 18.39
CA TRP A 18 -14.33 8.72 17.20
C TRP A 18 -12.83 8.40 17.18
N ALA A 19 -12.49 7.13 17.36
CA ALA A 19 -11.22 6.58 16.90
C ALA A 19 -11.49 5.08 16.67
N GLN A 20 -11.57 4.53 15.47
CA GLN A 20 -10.91 4.83 14.22
C GLN A 20 -11.88 4.46 13.09
N ALA A 21 -12.11 5.35 12.12
CA ALA A 21 -12.64 4.87 10.85
C ALA A 21 -11.55 3.97 10.24
N PRO A 22 -11.80 2.68 9.96
CA PRO A 22 -10.86 1.89 9.19
C PRO A 22 -10.61 2.65 7.88
N LEU A 23 -9.34 2.90 7.57
CA LEU A 23 -8.95 3.51 6.30
C LEU A 23 -9.74 2.83 5.19
N SER A 24 -10.45 3.62 4.39
CA SER A 24 -11.17 3.14 3.23
C SER A 24 -10.16 2.41 2.34
N TYR A 25 -10.14 1.08 2.40
CA TYR A 25 -9.43 0.33 1.39
C TYR A 25 -10.12 0.68 0.07
N PHE A 26 -9.35 1.18 -0.88
CA PHE A 26 -9.86 1.41 -2.22
C PHE A 26 -10.09 0.03 -2.83
N GLN A 27 -11.32 -0.51 -2.72
CA GLN A 27 -11.67 -1.72 -3.48
C GLN A 27 -11.66 -1.32 -4.95
N ARG A 28 -10.62 -1.70 -5.69
CA ARG A 28 -10.69 -1.61 -7.15
C ARG A 28 -11.81 -2.56 -7.62
N PRO A 29 -12.78 -2.08 -8.41
CA PRO A 29 -13.91 -2.88 -8.87
C PRO A 29 -13.52 -3.97 -9.89
N ASP A 30 -12.25 -4.02 -10.33
CA ASP A 30 -11.71 -5.07 -11.20
C ASP A 30 -11.42 -6.38 -10.45
N MET A 31 -11.61 -6.41 -9.11
CA MET A 31 -11.24 -7.57 -8.30
C MET A 31 -12.31 -8.66 -8.13
N ALA A 32 -13.50 -8.48 -8.70
CA ALA A 32 -14.66 -9.31 -8.35
C ALA A 32 -14.83 -10.63 -9.12
N ASN A 33 -14.04 -10.92 -10.18
CA ASN A 33 -14.37 -12.05 -11.07
C ASN A 33 -13.18 -12.83 -11.64
N THR A 34 -12.33 -13.42 -10.78
CA THR A 34 -11.45 -14.51 -11.24
C THR A 34 -11.08 -15.42 -10.08
N ASN A 35 -11.40 -16.70 -10.23
CA ASN A 35 -11.59 -17.69 -9.19
C ASN A 35 -10.29 -18.43 -8.82
N THR A 36 -9.19 -17.70 -8.57
CA THR A 36 -7.97 -18.08 -7.82
C THR A 36 -7.01 -16.88 -7.91
N ARG A 37 -7.15 -15.87 -7.03
CA ARG A 37 -6.24 -14.70 -7.04
C ARG A 37 -5.07 -15.00 -6.15
N CYS A 38 -4.04 -15.63 -6.69
CA CYS A 38 -2.80 -15.70 -5.96
C CYS A 38 -2.17 -14.30 -5.98
N ILE A 39 -1.75 -13.82 -4.81
CA ILE A 39 -1.06 -12.54 -4.65
C ILE A 39 0.33 -12.88 -4.14
N ALA A 40 1.35 -12.54 -4.92
CA ALA A 40 2.74 -12.74 -4.56
C ALA A 40 3.35 -11.40 -4.17
N CYS A 41 3.87 -11.31 -2.95
CA CYS A 41 4.52 -10.11 -2.44
C CYS A 41 6.03 -10.34 -2.28
N THR A 42 6.84 -9.35 -2.66
CA THR A 42 8.29 -9.36 -2.49
C THR A 42 8.80 -8.00 -2.03
N ARG A 43 9.89 -8.03 -1.24
CA ARG A 43 10.67 -6.84 -0.84
C ARG A 43 11.88 -6.60 -1.75
N ALA A 44 12.21 -7.60 -2.57
CA ALA A 44 13.33 -7.59 -3.51
C ALA A 44 12.85 -7.39 -4.94
N ALA A 45 11.84 -6.53 -5.14
CA ALA A 45 11.35 -6.19 -6.47
C ALA A 45 12.45 -5.43 -7.24
N ALA A 46 12.90 -6.04 -8.33
CA ALA A 46 13.89 -5.48 -9.22
C ALA A 46 13.61 -5.92 -10.66
N PHE A 47 14.02 -5.09 -11.62
CA PHE A 47 13.89 -5.39 -13.04
C PHE A 47 15.03 -4.77 -13.83
N ARG A 48 15.34 -5.38 -14.97
CA ARG A 48 16.33 -4.85 -15.93
C ARG A 48 15.63 -3.90 -16.88
N THR A 49 16.23 -2.74 -17.11
CA THR A 49 15.77 -1.73 -18.07
C THR A 49 16.98 -0.98 -18.65
N SER A 50 16.80 -0.36 -19.80
CA SER A 50 17.78 0.60 -20.33
C SER A 50 17.38 2.01 -19.89
N ILE A 51 18.29 2.73 -19.24
CA ILE A 51 18.13 4.14 -18.88
C ILE A 51 19.32 4.87 -19.53
N ASP A 52 19.03 5.87 -20.36
CA ASP A 52 20.05 6.62 -21.10
C ASP A 52 21.00 5.74 -21.93
N GLY A 53 20.47 4.63 -22.46
CA GLY A 53 21.24 3.66 -23.26
C GLY A 53 22.13 2.71 -22.45
N GLN A 54 22.08 2.76 -21.11
CA GLN A 54 22.82 1.86 -20.22
C GLN A 54 21.91 0.80 -19.62
N ASP A 55 22.33 -0.47 -19.69
CA ASP A 55 21.66 -1.57 -19.03
C ASP A 55 21.75 -1.41 -17.51
N THR A 56 20.60 -1.18 -16.89
CA THR A 56 20.47 -0.84 -15.48
C THR A 56 19.53 -1.81 -14.79
N ILE A 57 19.87 -2.18 -13.55
CA ILE A 57 18.96 -2.91 -12.67
C ILE A 57 18.29 -1.89 -11.74
N ALA A 58 17.01 -1.63 -11.96
CA ALA A 58 16.22 -0.80 -11.07
C ALA A 58 15.73 -1.65 -9.90
N GLN A 59 16.02 -1.22 -8.66
CA GLN A 59 15.55 -1.87 -7.44
C GLN A 59 14.55 -0.95 -6.72
N CYS A 60 13.38 -1.47 -6.37
CA CYS A 60 12.32 -0.66 -5.76
C CYS A 60 12.59 -0.25 -4.31
N SER A 61 13.50 -0.95 -3.63
CA SER A 61 13.91 -0.65 -2.26
C SER A 61 15.23 0.13 -2.19
N SER A 62 15.69 0.72 -3.30
CA SER A 62 16.95 1.47 -3.36
C SER A 62 16.74 2.99 -3.30
N GLY A 63 17.69 3.69 -2.68
CA GLY A 63 17.69 5.16 -2.54
C GLY A 63 17.04 5.68 -1.26
N ASN A 64 16.91 7.01 -1.17
CA ASN A 64 16.44 7.69 0.05
C ASN A 64 14.92 7.93 0.05
N ASP A 65 14.30 8.03 -1.12
CA ASP A 65 12.88 8.39 -1.30
C ASP A 65 12.01 7.19 -1.64
N VAL A 66 12.30 6.04 -1.00
CA VAL A 66 11.61 4.77 -1.30
C VAL A 66 10.10 4.92 -1.14
N LYS A 67 9.63 5.66 -0.12
CA LYS A 67 8.19 5.84 0.15
C LYS A 67 7.44 6.47 -1.03
N ASP A 68 8.01 7.49 -1.66
CA ASP A 68 7.35 8.23 -2.75
C ASP A 68 7.46 7.50 -4.09
N ARG A 69 8.53 6.71 -4.27
CA ARG A 69 8.79 5.98 -5.52
C ARG A 69 8.25 4.55 -5.52
N CYS A 70 7.89 4.01 -4.36
CA CYS A 70 7.49 2.61 -4.18
C CYS A 70 6.34 2.23 -5.09
N GLN A 71 5.29 3.07 -5.17
CA GLN A 71 4.13 2.78 -6.01
C GLN A 71 4.50 2.66 -7.50
N GLY A 72 5.12 3.70 -8.06
CA GLY A 72 5.51 3.70 -9.47
C GLY A 72 6.48 2.55 -9.80
N CYS A 73 7.38 2.21 -8.88
CA CYS A 73 8.31 1.09 -9.10
C CYS A 73 7.59 -0.26 -9.11
N CYS A 74 6.66 -0.51 -8.19
CA CYS A 74 5.89 -1.76 -8.16
C CYS A 74 4.97 -1.91 -9.38
N GLU A 75 4.40 -0.81 -9.88
CA GLU A 75 3.60 -0.83 -11.11
C GLU A 75 4.45 -1.24 -12.32
N ILE A 76 5.68 -0.73 -12.44
CA ILE A 76 6.60 -1.13 -13.52
C ILE A 76 7.09 -2.57 -13.32
N TYR A 77 7.38 -2.98 -12.08
CA TYR A 77 7.75 -4.36 -11.78
C TYR A 77 6.63 -5.34 -12.20
N ALA A 78 5.36 -4.98 -12.00
CA ALA A 78 4.23 -5.78 -12.48
C ALA A 78 4.22 -5.87 -14.02
N MET A 79 4.40 -4.74 -14.71
CA MET A 79 4.51 -4.72 -16.17
C MET A 79 5.66 -5.59 -16.69
N TYR A 80 6.82 -5.53 -16.02
CA TYR A 80 7.97 -6.36 -16.35
C TYR A 80 7.67 -7.87 -16.25
N ASN A 81 6.79 -8.26 -15.32
CA ASN A 81 6.32 -9.64 -15.14
C ASN A 81 5.07 -9.98 -15.97
N GLY A 82 4.72 -9.15 -16.97
CA GLY A 82 3.58 -9.40 -17.86
C GLY A 82 2.22 -9.22 -17.18
N ARG A 83 2.14 -8.35 -16.17
CA ARG A 83 0.89 -7.94 -15.51
C ARG A 83 0.55 -6.49 -15.83
N GLN A 84 -0.69 -6.11 -15.63
CA GLN A 84 -1.13 -4.72 -15.75
C GLN A 84 -0.72 -3.93 -14.51
N LYS A 85 -0.54 -2.61 -14.66
CA LYS A 85 -0.24 -1.72 -13.52
C LYS A 85 -1.29 -1.82 -12.40
N VAL A 86 -2.55 -2.05 -12.78
CA VAL A 86 -3.68 -2.14 -11.85
C VAL A 86 -3.64 -3.39 -10.97
N GLU A 87 -2.86 -4.38 -11.39
CA GLU A 87 -2.65 -5.64 -10.68
C GLU A 87 -1.51 -5.56 -9.66
N ALA A 88 -0.86 -4.40 -9.53
CA ALA A 88 0.17 -4.13 -8.55
C ALA A 88 -0.41 -3.41 -7.32
N ALA A 89 0.06 -3.78 -6.14
CA ALA A 89 -0.08 -3.02 -4.91
C ALA A 89 1.31 -2.78 -4.30
N SER A 90 1.48 -1.63 -3.66
CA SER A 90 2.76 -1.17 -3.11
C SER A 90 2.59 -0.70 -1.68
N PHE A 91 3.49 -1.12 -0.79
CA PHE A 91 3.47 -0.72 0.62
C PHE A 91 4.88 -0.35 1.10
N PRO A 92 5.05 0.78 1.80
CA PRO A 92 6.31 1.09 2.46
C PRO A 92 6.48 0.18 3.70
N GLY A 93 7.59 -0.54 3.76
CA GLY A 93 8.03 -1.32 4.92
C GLY A 93 8.52 -0.40 6.04
N LYS A 94 8.43 -0.89 7.30
CA LYS A 94 8.93 -0.15 8.47
C LYS A 94 10.44 0.08 8.45
N ASP A 95 11.15 -0.79 7.75
CA ASP A 95 12.58 -0.81 7.49
C ASP A 95 12.98 0.11 6.32
N GLY A 96 12.05 0.85 5.73
CA GLY A 96 12.29 1.71 4.56
C GLY A 96 12.36 0.95 3.24
N SER A 97 12.10 -0.36 3.22
CA SER A 97 11.97 -1.14 1.98
C SER A 97 10.61 -0.93 1.31
N CYS A 98 10.52 -1.22 0.01
CA CYS A 98 9.27 -1.24 -0.72
C CYS A 98 8.78 -2.69 -0.85
N ILE A 99 7.52 -2.94 -0.47
CA ILE A 99 6.86 -4.23 -0.63
C ILE A 99 5.97 -4.14 -1.86
N CYS A 100 6.31 -4.89 -2.92
CA CYS A 100 5.51 -4.99 -4.13
C CYS A 100 4.72 -6.29 -4.12
N CYS A 101 3.40 -6.19 -4.28
CA CYS A 101 2.49 -7.31 -4.42
C CYS A 101 1.89 -7.30 -5.82
N ILE A 102 1.90 -8.42 -6.52
CA ILE A 102 1.27 -8.57 -7.83
C ILE A 102 0.34 -9.77 -7.84
N THR A 103 -0.69 -9.74 -8.66
CA THR A 103 -1.44 -10.96 -8.99
C THR A 103 -0.53 -11.92 -9.75
N CYS A 104 -0.57 -13.19 -9.37
CA CYS A 104 -0.20 -14.26 -10.27
C CYS A 104 -1.48 -14.75 -10.97
#